data_AF-A0A2E7MEE2-F1
#
_entry.id   AF-A0A2E7MEE2-F1
#
_cell.length_a   1.000
_cell.length_b   1.000
_cell.length_c   1.000
_cell.angle_alpha   90.00
_cell.angle_beta   90.00
_cell.angle_gamma   90.00
#
_symmetry.space_group_name_H-M   'P 1'
#
loop_
_entity.id
_entity.type
_entity.pdbx_description
1 polymer ?
#
loop_
_entity_poly.entity_id
_entity_poly.type
_entity_poly.pdbx_seq_one_letter_code
_entity_poly.pdbx_strand_id
1 'polypeptide(L)'
;MTHSQSPPGRNDPCPCGSGKKFKQCCLGKKAEAAQGEKQILPIVLAVIAVVIGIVVGVMRDAGSGLVVAISLLLVAGGAYAFMNVPPPDPKGGNPGAINFGN
;
A
#
# COMPACT_ATOMS: atom_id res chain seq x y z
N MET A 1 33.07 26.55 -7.20
CA MET A 1 32.01 27.12 -6.35
C MET A 1 31.04 26.00 -6.02
N THR A 2 31.28 25.28 -4.93
CA THR A 2 30.38 24.19 -4.49
C THR A 2 29.15 24.84 -3.85
N HIS A 3 28.03 24.89 -4.57
CA HIS A 3 26.77 25.33 -3.99
C HIS A 3 26.34 24.30 -2.94
N SER A 4 26.59 24.60 -1.65
CA SER A 4 25.87 23.98 -0.54
C SER A 4 24.41 24.42 -0.60
N GLN A 5 23.60 23.70 -1.39
CA GLN A 5 22.16 23.84 -1.36
C GLN A 5 21.63 22.98 -0.21
N SER A 6 21.17 23.66 0.85
CA SER A 6 20.34 23.04 1.87
C SER A 6 19.18 22.31 1.19
N PRO A 7 18.79 21.12 1.67
CA PRO A 7 17.68 20.38 1.08
C PRO A 7 16.43 21.28 1.09
N PRO A 8 15.66 21.33 -0.01
CA PRO A 8 14.43 22.13 -0.06
C PRO A 8 13.50 21.73 1.08
N GLY A 9 12.95 22.73 1.75
CA GLY A 9 11.98 22.55 2.81
C GLY A 9 10.76 21.77 2.31
N ARG A 10 10.10 21.06 3.22
CA ARG A 10 8.99 20.15 2.89
C ARG A 10 7.86 20.83 2.09
N ASN A 11 7.65 22.13 2.26
CA ASN A 11 6.61 22.89 1.55
C ASN A 11 7.12 23.71 0.35
N ASP A 12 8.43 23.74 0.09
CA ASP A 12 9.02 24.56 -0.96
C ASP A 12 8.68 24.03 -2.35
N PRO A 13 8.71 24.86 -3.40
CA PRO A 13 8.52 24.40 -4.77
C PRO A 13 9.54 23.31 -5.12
N CYS A 14 9.06 22.22 -5.74
CA CYS A 14 9.92 21.10 -6.11
C CYS A 14 10.96 21.52 -7.16
N PRO A 15 12.27 21.27 -6.92
CA PRO A 15 13.32 21.59 -7.90
C PRO A 15 13.26 20.72 -9.16
N CYS A 16 12.39 19.71 -9.18
CA CYS A 16 12.12 18.85 -10.33
C CYS A 16 11.30 19.51 -11.45
N GLY A 17 10.90 20.79 -11.29
CA GLY A 17 10.13 21.53 -12.30
C GLY A 17 8.65 21.15 -12.38
N SER A 18 8.12 20.38 -11.41
CA SER A 18 6.72 19.92 -11.45
C SER A 18 5.67 20.97 -11.05
N GLY A 19 6.10 22.13 -10.53
CA GLY A 19 5.22 23.16 -9.97
C GLY A 19 4.53 22.77 -8.66
N LYS A 20 4.82 21.59 -8.08
CA LYS A 20 4.22 21.08 -6.84
C LYS A 20 5.15 21.29 -5.64
N LYS A 21 4.60 21.29 -4.41
CA LYS A 21 5.40 21.32 -3.17
C LYS A 21 6.29 20.08 -3.08
N PHE A 22 7.51 20.22 -2.55
CA PHE A 22 8.51 19.15 -2.46
C PHE A 22 7.96 17.88 -1.78
N LYS A 23 7.14 18.03 -0.72
CA LYS A 23 6.46 16.92 -0.05
C LYS A 23 5.47 16.14 -0.90
N GLN A 24 4.85 16.80 -1.88
CA GLN A 24 3.83 16.22 -2.77
C GLN A 24 4.42 15.75 -4.10
N CYS A 25 5.74 15.84 -4.27
CA CYS A 25 6.41 15.42 -5.48
C CYS A 25 7.54 14.43 -5.16
N CYS A 26 8.78 14.90 -5.04
CA CYS A 26 9.93 14.03 -4.86
C CYS A 26 9.95 13.32 -3.49
N LEU A 27 9.39 13.91 -2.44
CA LEU A 27 9.36 13.27 -1.12
C LEU A 27 8.25 12.20 -1.00
N GLY A 28 7.07 12.47 -1.56
CA GLY A 28 5.95 11.50 -1.56
C GLY A 28 6.34 10.20 -2.25
N LYS A 29 6.96 10.33 -3.44
CA LYS A 29 7.50 9.18 -4.19
C LYS A 29 8.48 8.32 -3.39
N LYS A 30 9.25 8.91 -2.47
CA LYS A 30 10.18 8.16 -1.61
C LYS A 30 9.47 7.42 -0.47
N ALA A 31 8.36 7.96 0.04
CA ALA A 31 7.54 7.27 1.04
C ALA A 31 6.79 6.08 0.44
N GLU A 32 6.32 6.22 -0.81
CA GLU A 32 5.70 5.14 -1.58
C GLU A 32 6.73 4.07 -2.00
N ALA A 33 7.94 4.49 -2.40
CA ALA A 33 9.02 3.57 -2.78
C ALA A 33 9.67 2.81 -1.61
N ALA A 34 9.48 3.25 -0.36
CA ALA A 34 9.98 2.52 0.82
C ALA A 34 9.15 1.28 1.16
N GLN A 35 8.05 1.02 0.45
CA GLN A 35 7.12 -0.09 0.73
C GLN A 35 7.29 -1.30 -0.21
N GLY A 36 8.13 -1.23 -1.26
CA GLY A 36 8.17 -2.25 -2.31
C GLY A 36 9.04 -3.48 -2.05
N GLU A 37 10.12 -3.38 -1.26
CA GLU A 37 11.13 -4.45 -1.19
C GLU A 37 10.90 -5.45 -0.05
N LYS A 38 10.22 -5.03 1.03
CA LYS A 38 9.90 -5.90 2.18
C LYS A 38 8.58 -6.64 2.05
N GLN A 39 7.85 -6.49 0.94
CA GLN A 39 6.53 -7.11 0.76
C GLN A 39 6.59 -8.56 0.24
N ILE A 40 7.69 -8.97 -0.42
CA ILE A 40 7.82 -10.33 -0.97
C ILE A 40 8.00 -11.37 0.15
N LEU A 41 8.84 -11.09 1.16
CA LEU A 41 9.11 -12.02 2.26
C LEU A 41 7.87 -12.41 3.11
N PRO A 42 7.01 -11.48 3.56
CA PRO A 42 5.80 -11.84 4.29
C PRO A 42 4.77 -12.55 3.40
N ILE A 43 4.70 -12.21 2.10
CA ILE A 43 3.83 -12.92 1.15
C ILE A 43 4.30 -14.36 0.96
N VAL A 44 5.60 -14.59 0.76
CA VAL A 44 6.18 -15.93 0.58
C VAL A 44 6.00 -16.77 1.85
N LEU A 45 6.21 -16.21 3.03
CA LEU A 45 5.96 -16.91 4.30
C LEU A 45 4.47 -17.23 4.51
N ALA A 46 3.56 -16.32 4.15
CA ALA A 46 2.13 -16.57 4.21
C ALA A 46 1.72 -17.68 3.24
N VAL A 47 2.24 -17.69 2.01
CA VAL A 47 1.98 -18.74 1.02
C VAL A 47 2.48 -20.09 1.52
N ILE A 48 3.71 -20.16 2.08
CA ILE A 48 4.27 -21.40 2.64
C ILE A 48 3.40 -21.90 3.81
N ALA A 49 2.99 -21.04 4.73
CA ALA A 49 2.13 -21.43 5.86
C ALA A 49 0.75 -21.92 5.42
N VAL A 50 0.16 -21.29 4.40
CA VAL A 50 -1.11 -21.72 3.80
C VAL A 50 -0.96 -23.08 3.12
N VAL A 51 0.10 -23.30 2.35
CA VAL A 51 0.37 -24.59 1.70
C VAL A 51 0.58 -25.70 2.74
N ILE A 52 1.35 -25.44 3.80
CA ILE A 52 1.55 -26.40 4.90
C ILE A 52 0.22 -26.71 5.60
N GLY A 53 -0.59 -25.69 5.88
CA GLY A 53 -1.90 -25.86 6.50
C GLY A 53 -2.87 -26.66 5.64
N ILE A 54 -2.87 -26.44 4.33
CA ILE A 54 -3.68 -27.21 3.36
C ILE A 54 -3.20 -28.66 3.33
N VAL A 55 -1.89 -28.91 3.19
CA VAL A 55 -1.33 -30.27 3.12
C VAL A 55 -1.62 -31.08 4.39
N VAL A 56 -1.39 -30.48 5.56
CA VAL A 56 -1.65 -31.14 6.86
C VAL A 56 -3.15 -31.33 7.09
N GLY A 57 -3.99 -30.37 6.67
CA GLY A 57 -5.45 -30.47 6.76
C GLY A 57 -6.02 -31.58 5.88
N VAL A 58 -5.52 -31.72 4.65
CA VAL A 58 -5.94 -32.77 3.71
C VAL A 58 -5.47 -34.15 4.17
N MET A 59 -4.31 -34.25 4.85
CA MET A 59 -3.81 -35.51 5.38
C MET A 59 -4.49 -35.97 6.68
N ARG A 60 -5.15 -35.07 7.44
CA ARG A 60 -5.74 -35.44 8.74
C ARG A 60 -7.26 -35.65 8.73
N ASP A 61 -8.06 -34.95 7.92
CA ASP A 61 -9.51 -35.22 7.83
C ASP A 61 -10.14 -34.67 6.53
N ALA A 62 -10.75 -35.55 5.74
CA ALA A 62 -11.30 -35.22 4.41
C ALA A 62 -12.51 -34.27 4.40
N GLY A 63 -13.04 -33.85 5.56
CA GLY A 63 -14.19 -32.94 5.66
C GLY A 63 -13.86 -31.50 6.08
N SER A 64 -12.73 -31.27 6.77
CA SER A 64 -12.41 -29.97 7.38
C SER A 64 -11.61 -29.03 6.47
N GLY A 65 -10.97 -29.56 5.41
CA GLY A 65 -10.13 -28.79 4.49
C GLY A 65 -10.86 -27.66 3.77
N LEU A 66 -12.10 -27.90 3.34
CA LEU A 66 -12.89 -26.87 2.64
C LEU A 66 -13.26 -25.71 3.58
N VAL A 67 -13.63 -26.01 4.83
CA VAL A 67 -14.02 -24.99 5.82
C VAL A 67 -12.81 -24.14 6.20
N VAL A 68 -11.65 -24.75 6.42
CA VAL A 68 -10.41 -24.02 6.73
C VAL A 68 -9.95 -23.17 5.54
N ALA A 69 -10.05 -23.68 4.31
CA ALA A 69 -9.71 -22.93 3.10
C ALA A 69 -10.59 -21.68 2.90
N ILE A 70 -11.92 -21.83 3.06
CA ILE A 70 -12.85 -20.71 2.95
C ILE A 70 -12.61 -19.68 4.06
N SER A 71 -12.39 -20.15 5.29
CA SER A 71 -12.12 -19.27 6.44
C SER A 71 -10.84 -18.47 6.25
N LEU A 72 -9.76 -19.11 5.77
CA LEU A 72 -8.51 -18.43 5.44
C LEU A 72 -8.68 -17.44 4.29
N LEU A 73 -9.44 -17.77 3.25
CA LEU A 73 -9.71 -16.85 2.13
C LEU A 73 -10.50 -15.62 2.56
N LEU A 74 -11.50 -15.77 3.42
CA LEU A 74 -12.29 -14.64 3.93
C LEU A 74 -11.48 -13.76 4.88
N VAL A 75 -10.72 -14.35 5.80
CA VAL A 75 -9.87 -13.61 6.74
C VAL A 75 -8.71 -12.93 6.01
N ALA A 76 -8.01 -13.65 5.12
CA ALA A 76 -6.92 -13.09 4.34
C ALA A 76 -7.42 -12.07 3.32
N GLY A 77 -8.55 -12.32 2.66
CA GLY A 77 -9.18 -11.38 1.73
C GLY A 77 -9.66 -10.10 2.42
N GLY A 78 -10.29 -10.22 3.60
CA GLY A 78 -10.69 -9.08 4.42
C GLY A 78 -9.48 -8.28 4.94
N ALA A 79 -8.46 -8.97 5.45
CA ALA A 79 -7.22 -8.34 5.88
C ALA A 79 -6.48 -7.68 4.70
N TYR A 80 -6.47 -8.31 3.52
CA TYR A 80 -5.87 -7.76 2.31
C TYR A 80 -6.62 -6.51 1.84
N ALA A 81 -7.95 -6.53 1.84
CA ALA A 81 -8.75 -5.35 1.51
C ALA A 81 -8.50 -4.20 2.48
N PHE A 82 -8.30 -4.47 3.77
CA PHE A 82 -8.02 -3.47 4.79
C PHE A 82 -6.58 -2.91 4.72
N MET A 83 -5.61 -3.77 4.45
CA MET A 83 -4.20 -3.39 4.34
C MET A 83 -3.87 -2.71 3.00
N ASN A 84 -4.66 -2.98 1.97
CA ASN A 84 -4.53 -2.36 0.65
C ASN A 84 -5.66 -1.35 0.35
N VAL A 85 -6.26 -0.76 1.39
CA VAL A 85 -7.15 0.39 1.20
C VAL A 85 -6.32 1.48 0.51
N PRO A 86 -6.64 1.87 -0.74
CA PRO A 86 -5.95 2.97 -1.37
C PRO A 86 -6.12 4.19 -0.45
N PRO A 87 -5.05 4.94 -0.15
CA PRO A 87 -5.17 6.11 0.70
C PRO A 87 -6.28 7.02 0.12
N PRO A 88 -7.17 7.58 0.97
CA PRO A 88 -8.23 8.45 0.51
C PRO A 88 -7.61 9.52 -0.37
N ASP A 89 -8.17 9.70 -1.56
CA ASP A 89 -7.59 10.60 -2.53
C ASP A 89 -7.56 12.02 -1.90
N PRO A 90 -6.39 12.66 -1.79
CA PRO A 90 -6.32 14.01 -1.22
C PRO A 90 -6.95 15.06 -2.15
N LYS A 91 -7.48 14.62 -3.30
CA LYS A 91 -8.24 15.39 -4.27
C LYS A 91 -9.72 15.01 -4.25
N GLY A 92 -10.24 14.55 -3.11
CA GLY A 92 -11.67 14.55 -2.84
C GLY A 92 -12.20 15.98 -2.96
N GLY A 93 -12.43 16.41 -4.21
CA GLY A 93 -13.25 17.56 -4.50
C GLY A 93 -14.58 17.26 -3.86
N ASN A 94 -14.99 18.12 -2.94
CA ASN A 94 -16.30 18.00 -2.32
C ASN A 94 -17.30 17.78 -3.48
N PRO A 95 -18.07 16.69 -3.52
CA PRO A 95 -18.99 16.44 -4.62
C PRO A 95 -20.11 17.51 -4.73
N GLY A 96 -20.10 18.52 -3.86
CA GLY A 96 -20.94 19.72 -3.91
C GLY A 96 -20.19 21.06 -4.03
N ALA A 97 -18.90 21.07 -4.38
CA ALA A 97 -18.19 22.33 -4.62
C ALA A 97 -18.62 22.96 -5.94
N ILE A 98 -19.49 23.96 -5.85
CA ILE A 98 -19.82 24.90 -6.94
C ILE A 98 -18.56 25.69 -7.33
N ASN A 99 -18.11 25.53 -8.58
CA ASN A 99 -17.00 26.28 -9.15
C ASN A 99 -17.44 27.73 -9.41
N PHE A 100 -16.97 28.65 -8.57
CA PHE A 100 -17.06 30.08 -8.87
C PHE A 100 -15.89 30.42 -9.81
N GLY A 101 -16.16 30.31 -11.11
CA GLY A 101 -15.24 30.74 -12.15
C GLY A 101 -14.93 32.23 -12.00
N ASN A 102 -13.64 32.55 -12.03
CA ASN A 102 -13.14 33.92 -12.15
C ASN A 102 -12.93 34.25 -13.63
#